data_AF-A0A842T5E1-F1
#
_entry.id   AF-A0A842T5E1-F1
#
_cell.length_a   1.000
_cell.length_b   1.000
_cell.length_c   1.000
_cell.angle_alpha   90.00
_cell.angle_beta   90.00
_cell.angle_gamma   90.00
#
_symmetry.space_group_name_H-M   'P 1'
#
loop_
_entity.id
_entity.type
_entity.pdbx_description
1 polymer ?
#
loop_
_entity_poly.entity_id
_entity_poly.type
_entity_poly.pdbx_seq_one_letter_code
_entity_poly.pdbx_strand_id
1 'polypeptide(L)'
;MSPEFKIIVKRKCFFCEELLNWLKDKDVDYQVLDYQDPDDFNDPLMDNETFKNIYCDMGACVESLPIVVKNEKEFHYGELWDLKNNKLVEERAKEIFGLN
;
A
#
# COMPACT_ATOMS: atom_id res chain seq x y z
N MET A 1 -14.64 -9.32 9.39
CA MET A 1 -13.82 -8.18 9.88
C MET A 1 -12.97 -7.75 8.72
N SER A 2 -12.80 -6.44 8.50
CA SER A 2 -11.84 -5.96 7.50
C SER A 2 -10.43 -6.34 7.95
N PRO A 3 -9.52 -6.64 7.01
CA PRO A 3 -8.12 -6.90 7.34
C PRO A 3 -7.48 -5.70 8.02
N GLU A 4 -6.48 -5.94 8.87
CA GLU A 4 -5.73 -4.85 9.53
C GLU A 4 -5.07 -3.93 8.49
N PHE A 5 -4.56 -4.49 7.40
CA PHE A 5 -3.90 -3.75 6.33
C PHE A 5 -4.60 -3.92 4.97
N LYS A 6 -4.62 -2.86 4.18
CA LYS A 6 -4.93 -2.88 2.74
C LYS A 6 -3.73 -2.34 1.98
N ILE A 7 -3.30 -3.04 0.94
CA ILE A 7 -2.14 -2.67 0.13
C ILE A 7 -2.60 -2.38 -1.28
N ILE A 8 -2.48 -1.13 -1.68
CA ILE A 8 -2.92 -0.64 -2.97
C ILE A 8 -1.76 -0.75 -3.94
N VAL A 9 -1.97 -1.48 -5.03
CA VAL A 9 -0.96 -1.82 -6.01
C VAL A 9 -1.44 -1.52 -7.43
N LYS A 10 -0.51 -1.60 -8.40
CA LYS A 10 -0.82 -1.70 -9.83
C LYS A 10 -0.05 -2.82 -10.48
N ARG A 11 -0.48 -3.20 -11.68
CA ARG A 11 0.29 -4.10 -12.55
C ARG A 11 1.65 -3.49 -12.89
N LYS A 12 2.69 -4.35 -12.90
CA LYS A 12 4.07 -3.99 -13.25
C LYS A 12 4.64 -2.86 -12.37
N CYS A 13 4.55 -3.04 -11.07
CA CYS A 13 5.05 -2.10 -10.07
C CYS A 13 6.16 -2.77 -9.25
N PHE A 14 7.42 -2.35 -9.48
CA PHE A 14 8.59 -2.91 -8.82
C PHE A 14 8.46 -2.89 -7.29
N PHE A 15 8.17 -1.73 -6.71
CA PHE A 15 8.00 -1.59 -5.26
C PHE A 15 6.82 -2.41 -4.71
N CYS A 16 5.77 -2.59 -5.50
CA CYS A 16 4.62 -3.40 -5.09
C CYS A 16 5.02 -4.87 -5.00
N GLU A 17 5.73 -5.37 -6.01
CA GLU A 17 6.24 -6.75 -6.04
C GLU A 17 7.22 -7.00 -4.89
N GLU A 18 8.15 -6.07 -4.64
CA GLU A 18 9.12 -6.18 -3.54
C GLU A 18 8.43 -6.23 -2.17
N LEU A 19 7.43 -5.37 -1.93
CA LEU A 19 6.70 -5.38 -0.66
C LEU A 19 5.92 -6.66 -0.45
N LEU A 20 5.19 -7.13 -1.47
CA LEU A 20 4.42 -8.37 -1.39
C LEU A 20 5.32 -9.60 -1.21
N ASN A 21 6.48 -9.62 -1.89
CA ASN A 21 7.49 -10.66 -1.69
C ASN A 21 8.02 -10.65 -0.26
N TRP A 22 8.30 -9.46 0.30
CA TRP A 22 8.76 -9.35 1.68
C TRP A 22 7.68 -9.80 2.69
N LEU A 23 6.40 -9.54 2.42
CA LEU A 23 5.27 -9.93 3.28
C LEU A 23 4.92 -11.42 3.24
N LYS A 24 5.25 -12.12 2.15
CA LYS A 24 4.84 -13.52 1.90
C LYS A 24 5.13 -14.50 3.04
N ASP A 25 6.24 -14.30 3.74
CA ASP A 25 6.69 -15.18 4.82
C ASP A 25 6.41 -14.60 6.22
N LYS A 26 5.50 -13.62 6.33
CA LYS A 26 5.18 -12.90 7.57
C LYS A 26 3.72 -13.11 7.95
N ASP A 27 3.48 -13.19 9.25
CA ASP A 27 2.13 -13.29 9.81
C ASP A 27 1.49 -11.89 9.90
N VAL A 28 1.10 -11.37 8.74
CA VAL A 28 0.45 -10.06 8.59
C VAL A 28 -0.91 -10.24 7.92
N ASP A 29 -1.96 -9.71 8.55
CA ASP A 29 -3.31 -9.73 7.99
C ASP A 29 -3.49 -8.56 7.01
N TYR A 30 -3.38 -8.85 5.70
CA TYR A 30 -3.54 -7.83 4.66
C TYR A 30 -4.37 -8.30 3.47
N GLN A 31 -5.03 -7.34 2.82
CA GLN A 31 -5.68 -7.50 1.52
C GLN A 31 -4.95 -6.66 0.47
N VAL A 32 -4.76 -7.23 -0.72
CA VAL A 32 -4.23 -6.50 -1.89
C VAL A 32 -5.41 -5.96 -2.68
N LEU A 33 -5.31 -4.70 -3.09
CA LEU A 33 -6.25 -4.03 -3.99
C LEU A 33 -5.49 -3.51 -5.21
N ASP A 34 -5.75 -4.06 -6.39
CA ASP A 34 -5.25 -3.53 -7.66
C ASP A 34 -6.21 -2.44 -8.13
N TYR A 35 -5.81 -1.17 -8.02
CA TYR A 35 -6.68 -0.07 -8.46
C TYR A 35 -6.87 -0.03 -9.98
N GLN A 36 -6.16 -0.87 -10.75
CA GLN A 36 -6.43 -1.04 -12.18
C GLN A 36 -7.46 -2.14 -12.46
N ASP A 37 -7.85 -2.91 -11.43
CA ASP A 37 -8.85 -3.95 -11.53
C ASP A 37 -10.25 -3.41 -11.16
N PRO A 38 -11.21 -3.37 -12.11
CA PRO A 38 -12.58 -2.91 -11.87
C PRO A 38 -13.27 -3.58 -10.68
N ASP A 39 -12.93 -4.83 -10.36
CA ASP A 39 -13.57 -5.57 -9.27
C ASP A 39 -13.18 -5.01 -7.89
N ASP A 40 -11.96 -4.47 -7.75
CA ASP A 40 -11.43 -3.88 -6.52
C ASP A 40 -11.92 -2.44 -6.27
N PHE A 41 -12.57 -1.80 -7.25
CA PHE A 41 -13.14 -0.45 -7.10
C PHE A 41 -14.34 -0.38 -6.15
N ASN A 42 -14.92 -1.53 -5.78
CA ASN A 42 -16.06 -1.58 -4.87
C ASN A 42 -15.62 -1.54 -3.39
N ASP A 43 -14.31 -1.50 -3.09
CA ASP A 43 -13.84 -1.39 -1.71
C ASP A 43 -14.19 0.00 -1.10
N PRO A 44 -14.73 0.07 0.13
CA PRO A 44 -15.07 1.33 0.79
C PRO A 44 -13.90 2.33 0.92
N LEU A 45 -12.66 1.85 0.87
CA LEU A 45 -11.47 2.69 0.85
C LEU A 45 -11.45 3.63 -0.37
N MET A 46 -12.00 3.19 -1.50
CA MET A 46 -12.10 4.00 -2.71
C MET A 46 -12.95 5.25 -2.48
N ASP A 47 -13.83 5.22 -1.47
CA ASP A 47 -14.66 6.36 -1.07
C ASP A 47 -14.04 7.28 -0.02
N ASN A 48 -12.95 6.86 0.62
CA ASN A 48 -12.26 7.63 1.66
C ASN A 48 -11.70 8.95 1.10
N GLU A 49 -12.01 10.09 1.73
CA GLU A 49 -11.59 11.41 1.25
C GLU A 49 -10.06 11.58 1.23
N THR A 50 -9.36 11.08 2.25
CA THR A 50 -7.89 11.09 2.28
C THR A 50 -7.33 10.28 1.13
N PHE A 51 -7.88 9.09 0.91
CA PHE A 51 -7.47 8.26 -0.22
C PHE A 51 -7.75 8.94 -1.56
N LYS A 52 -8.95 9.50 -1.78
CA LYS A 52 -9.28 10.27 -2.99
C LYS A 52 -8.34 11.46 -3.21
N ASN A 53 -7.97 12.19 -2.16
CA ASN A 53 -7.07 13.33 -2.26
C ASN A 53 -5.61 12.91 -2.55
N ILE A 54 -5.13 11.83 -1.94
CA ILE A 54 -3.81 11.25 -2.24
C ILE A 54 -3.80 10.68 -3.66
N TYR A 55 -4.91 10.08 -4.08
CA TYR A 55 -5.01 9.35 -5.33
C TYR A 55 -5.28 10.24 -6.55
N CYS A 56 -6.06 11.31 -6.39
CA CYS A 56 -6.78 11.93 -7.48
C CYS A 56 -6.66 13.46 -7.59
N ASP A 57 -5.63 14.09 -7.02
CA ASP A 57 -5.41 15.52 -7.26
C ASP A 57 -4.79 15.75 -8.66
N MET A 58 -5.65 16.18 -9.59
CA MET A 58 -5.36 16.79 -10.89
C MET A 58 -4.27 16.14 -11.77
N GLY A 59 -4.66 15.10 -12.52
CA GLY A 59 -3.99 14.74 -13.79
C GLY A 59 -2.74 13.86 -13.71
N ALA A 60 -2.26 13.52 -12.52
CA ALA A 60 -1.19 12.54 -12.32
C ALA A 60 -1.59 11.57 -11.19
N CYS A 61 -2.32 10.50 -11.55
CA CYS A 61 -2.68 9.44 -10.61
C CYS A 61 -1.39 8.78 -10.08
N VAL A 62 -1.21 8.82 -8.75
CA VAL A 62 -0.21 8.13 -7.91
C VAL A 62 0.91 7.42 -8.68
N GLU A 63 2.03 8.12 -8.87
CA GLU A 63 3.30 7.45 -9.22
C GLU A 63 3.91 6.71 -8.03
N SER A 64 3.50 7.05 -6.80
CA SER A 64 4.06 6.55 -5.54
C SER A 64 3.28 5.35 -4.99
N LEU A 65 3.47 4.19 -5.60
CA LEU A 65 2.93 2.90 -5.14
C LEU A 65 4.06 1.99 -4.68
N PRO A 66 3.80 1.04 -3.77
CA PRO A 66 2.51 0.71 -3.15
C PRO A 66 2.11 1.70 -2.04
N ILE A 67 0.81 1.79 -1.76
CA ILE A 67 0.28 2.49 -0.58
C ILE A 67 -0.20 1.43 0.41
N VAL A 68 0.31 1.48 1.64
CA VAL A 68 -0.15 0.62 2.75
C VAL A 68 -1.13 1.43 3.59
N VAL A 69 -2.33 0.89 3.77
CA VAL A 69 -3.38 1.47 4.59
C VAL A 69 -3.59 0.60 5.82
N LYS A 70 -3.36 1.16 7.01
CA LYS A 70 -3.58 0.47 8.28
C LYS A 70 -4.90 0.92 8.90
N ASN A 71 -5.74 -0.03 9.27
CA ASN A 71 -7.05 0.17 9.91
C ASN A 71 -7.94 1.20 9.17
N GLU A 72 -7.82 1.27 7.84
CA GLU A 72 -8.54 2.22 6.96
C GLU A 72 -8.32 3.71 7.28
N LYS A 73 -7.27 4.05 8.05
CA LYS A 73 -7.03 5.40 8.59
C LYS A 73 -5.63 5.93 8.35
N GLU A 74 -4.62 5.09 8.49
CA GLU A 74 -3.22 5.48 8.39
C GLU A 74 -2.67 5.05 7.03
N PHE A 75 -2.02 5.97 6.31
CA PHE A 75 -1.51 5.74 4.96
C PHE A 75 0.02 5.85 4.98
N HIS A 76 0.70 4.84 4.46
CA HIS A 76 2.16 4.76 4.40
C HIS A 76 2.61 4.52 2.96
N TYR A 77 3.62 5.26 2.51
CA TYR A 77 4.17 5.11 1.17
C TYR A 77 5.69 5.28 1.21
N GLY A 78 6.19 6.52 1.14
CA GLY A 78 7.59 6.84 0.85
C GLY A 78 8.50 6.49 2.01
N GLU A 79 8.01 6.51 3.24
CA GLU A 79 8.80 6.14 4.41
C GLU A 79 9.18 4.66 4.42
N LEU A 80 8.48 3.80 3.68
CA LEU A 80 8.83 2.38 3.56
C LEU A 80 10.07 2.17 2.69
N TRP A 81 10.49 3.17 1.91
CA TRP A 81 11.44 2.98 0.83
C TRP A 81 12.65 3.90 0.92
N ASP A 82 13.84 3.31 0.81
CA ASP A 82 15.03 4.01 0.37
C ASP A 82 14.97 4.14 -1.15
N LEU A 83 14.36 5.23 -1.62
CA LEU A 83 14.17 5.54 -3.05
C LEU A 83 15.50 5.76 -3.79
N LYS A 84 16.61 6.04 -3.08
CA LYS A 84 17.92 6.20 -3.70
C LYS A 84 18.49 4.84 -4.10
N ASN A 85 18.26 3.83 -3.28
CA ASN A 85 18.77 2.47 -3.48
C ASN A 85 17.72 1.48 -3.98
N ASN A 86 16.46 1.91 -4.13
CA ASN A 86 15.30 1.09 -4.44
C ASN A 86 15.14 -0.10 -3.48
N LYS A 87 15.23 0.17 -2.17
CA LYS A 87 15.16 -0.88 -1.13
C LYS A 87 14.08 -0.58 -0.09
N LEU A 88 13.46 -1.63 0.42
CA LEU A 88 12.59 -1.55 1.58
C LEU A 88 13.44 -1.21 2.83
N VAL A 89 13.02 -0.20 3.58
CA VAL A 89 13.58 0.09 4.90
C VAL A 89 12.95 -0.88 5.89
N GLU A 90 13.60 -2.02 6.11
CA GLU A 90 13.03 -3.15 6.86
C GLU A 90 12.60 -2.77 8.28
N GLU A 91 13.38 -1.96 9.00
CA GLU A 91 13.01 -1.49 10.34
C GLU A 91 11.68 -0.71 10.30
N ARG A 92 11.51 0.17 9.33
CA ARG A 92 10.29 0.95 9.18
C ARG A 92 9.10 0.10 8.78
N ALA A 93 9.31 -0.87 7.90
CA ALA A 93 8.28 -1.83 7.52
C ALA A 93 7.83 -2.67 8.75
N LYS A 94 8.78 -3.16 9.55
CA LYS A 94 8.48 -3.88 10.80
C LYS A 94 7.65 -3.06 11.77
N GLU A 95 7.99 -1.79 11.98
CA GLU A 95 7.21 -0.87 12.83
C GLU A 95 5.76 -0.71 12.34
N ILE A 96 5.57 -0.49 11.04
CA ILE A 96 4.23 -0.29 10.44
C ILE A 96 3.38 -1.55 10.59
N PHE A 97 3.96 -2.71 10.25
CA PHE A 97 3.29 -4.01 10.28
C PHE A 97 3.27 -4.67 11.67
N GLY A 98 3.83 -4.03 12.71
CA GLY A 98 3.83 -4.56 14.08
C GLY A 98 4.65 -5.84 14.26
N LEU A 99 5.69 -6.03 13.45
CA LEU A 99 6.54 -7.21 13.46
C LEU A 99 7.78 -6.95 14.33
N ASN A 100 7.93 -7.69 15.43
CA ASN A 100 9.10 -7.64 16.31
C ASN A 100 10.16 -8.67 15.92
#